data_AF-D5WS82-F1
#
_entry.id   AF-D5WS82-F1
#
_cell.length_a   1.000
_cell.length_b   1.000
_cell.length_c   1.000
_cell.angle_alpha   90.00
_cell.angle_beta   90.00
_cell.angle_gamma   90.00
#
_symmetry.space_group_name_H-M   'P 1'
#
loop_
_entity.id
_entity.type
_entity.pdbx_description
1 polymer ?
#
loop_
_entity_poly.entity_id
_entity_poly.type
_entity_poly.pdbx_seq_one_letter_code
_entity_poly.pdbx_strand_id
1 'polypeptide(L)'
;MNLQRLFFLIGTTVIVGVSAGAIAALVTHIDPLHGAIVGGFISATSLMGLWAYLTLNYLIQGFLPRAFWDAVQLFLVVVVAVDLVYARHLAAGGAGGWTPYVTYALFPLTWALVAAGARALISGIRAFIPGFFYLFVFTVVEWFPALKAGTGMPTLQIGIVLLVCNTYLLFVLRRLTAHPVAPSKDGRRDVQPDPR
;
A
#
# COMPACT_ATOMS: atom_id res chain seq x y z
N MET A 1 -15.70 -11.96 -4.24
CA MET A 1 -15.99 -10.86 -3.30
C MET A 1 -17.39 -10.36 -3.61
N ASN A 2 -18.28 -10.23 -2.62
CA ASN A 2 -19.67 -9.82 -2.86
C ASN A 2 -19.78 -8.29 -2.93
N LEU A 3 -20.77 -7.78 -3.67
CA LEU A 3 -20.98 -6.36 -3.93
C LEU A 3 -21.05 -5.51 -2.63
N GLN A 4 -21.66 -6.04 -1.57
CA GLN A 4 -21.73 -5.38 -0.27
C GLN A 4 -20.34 -5.14 0.36
N ARG A 5 -19.42 -6.10 0.23
CA ARG A 5 -18.05 -5.96 0.74
C ARG A 5 -17.26 -4.94 -0.06
N LEU A 6 -17.53 -4.84 -1.37
CA LEU A 6 -16.94 -3.82 -2.23
C LEU A 6 -17.40 -2.42 -1.84
N PHE A 7 -18.71 -2.21 -1.64
CA PHE A 7 -19.22 -0.91 -1.19
C PHE A 7 -18.67 -0.51 0.19
N PHE A 8 -18.58 -1.48 1.12
CA PHE A 8 -17.94 -1.25 2.41
C PHE A 8 -16.48 -0.82 2.25
N LEU A 9 -15.70 -1.52 1.43
CA LEU A 9 -14.30 -1.20 1.14
C LEU A 9 -14.14 0.22 0.60
N ILE A 10 -14.95 0.59 -0.40
CA ILE A 10 -14.89 1.91 -1.03
C ILE A 10 -15.26 2.99 0.01
N GLY A 11 -16.39 2.81 0.71
CA GLY A 11 -16.87 3.80 1.68
C GLY A 11 -15.88 4.06 2.81
N THR A 12 -15.30 3.02 3.40
CA THR A 12 -14.33 3.19 4.49
C THR A 12 -13.02 3.79 4.01
N THR A 13 -12.57 3.47 2.79
CA THR A 13 -11.34 4.05 2.22
C THR A 13 -11.52 5.53 1.93
N VAL A 14 -12.69 5.96 1.44
CA VAL A 14 -13.02 7.38 1.26
C VAL A 14 -13.00 8.12 2.60
N ILE A 15 -13.60 7.56 3.65
CA ILE A 15 -13.57 8.15 4.99
C ILE A 15 -12.14 8.31 5.51
N VAL A 16 -11.30 7.26 5.33
CA VAL A 16 -9.89 7.30 5.72
C VAL A 16 -9.14 8.38 4.94
N GLY A 17 -9.34 8.48 3.63
CA GLY A 17 -8.69 9.49 2.79
C GLY A 17 -9.11 10.91 3.14
N VAL A 18 -10.40 11.16 3.31
CA VAL A 18 -10.95 12.47 3.73
C VAL A 18 -10.36 12.87 5.08
N SER A 19 -10.35 11.95 6.05
CA SER A 19 -9.84 12.20 7.40
C SER A 19 -8.33 12.45 7.38
N ALA A 20 -7.55 11.61 6.68
CA ALA A 20 -6.10 11.78 6.55
C ALA A 20 -5.75 13.08 5.83
N GLY A 21 -6.49 13.44 4.77
CA GLY A 21 -6.30 14.67 4.02
C GLY A 21 -6.57 15.92 4.86
N ALA A 22 -7.64 15.92 5.63
CA ALA A 22 -7.97 17.00 6.56
C ALA A 22 -6.89 17.17 7.64
N ILE A 23 -6.47 16.05 8.27
CA ILE A 23 -5.43 16.06 9.31
C ILE A 23 -4.10 16.57 8.74
N ALA A 24 -3.71 16.08 7.56
CA ALA A 24 -2.46 16.50 6.93
C ALA A 24 -2.50 17.99 6.50
N ALA A 25 -3.66 18.52 6.12
CA ALA A 25 -3.84 19.95 5.87
C ALA A 25 -3.68 20.79 7.14
N LEU A 26 -4.22 20.34 8.28
CA LEU A 26 -4.02 21.02 9.57
C LEU A 26 -2.54 21.11 9.94
N VAL A 27 -1.79 20.01 9.77
CA VAL A 27 -0.35 19.96 10.07
C VAL A 27 0.46 20.89 9.16
N THR A 28 -0.01 21.09 7.93
CA THR A 28 0.67 21.92 6.92
C THR A 28 0.13 23.36 6.87
N HIS A 29 -0.78 23.72 7.76
CA HIS A 29 -1.45 25.03 7.80
C HIS A 29 -2.20 25.39 6.50
N ILE A 30 -2.69 24.37 5.79
CA ILE A 30 -3.58 24.50 4.63
C ILE A 30 -5.03 24.39 5.14
N ASP A 31 -5.98 24.97 4.41
CA ASP A 31 -7.40 24.82 4.72
C ASP A 31 -7.80 23.33 4.81
N PRO A 32 -8.31 22.86 5.97
CA PRO A 32 -8.68 21.47 6.17
C PRO A 32 -9.77 20.99 5.22
N LEU A 33 -10.65 21.88 4.73
CA LEU A 33 -11.68 21.50 3.76
C LEU A 33 -11.05 21.15 2.41
N HIS A 34 -10.09 21.95 1.94
CA HIS A 34 -9.31 21.63 0.74
C HIS A 34 -8.55 20.31 0.91
N GLY A 35 -7.92 20.10 2.06
CA GLY A 35 -7.24 18.84 2.39
C GLY A 35 -8.16 17.63 2.36
N ALA A 36 -9.37 17.75 2.91
CA ALA A 36 -10.40 16.72 2.92
C ALA A 36 -10.83 16.33 1.50
N ILE A 37 -11.05 17.30 0.62
CA ILE A 37 -11.43 17.08 -0.78
C ILE A 37 -10.31 16.33 -1.51
N VAL A 38 -9.06 16.82 -1.40
CA VAL A 38 -7.89 16.16 -1.99
C VAL A 38 -7.78 14.72 -1.48
N GLY A 39 -7.93 14.51 -0.16
CA GLY A 39 -7.88 13.18 0.44
C GLY A 39 -8.96 12.23 -0.08
N GLY A 40 -10.16 12.74 -0.35
CA GLY A 40 -11.23 12.00 -1.03
C GLY A 40 -10.82 11.53 -2.44
N PHE A 41 -10.25 12.41 -3.25
CA PHE A 41 -9.75 12.03 -4.59
C PHE A 41 -8.60 11.01 -4.51
N ILE A 42 -7.64 11.22 -3.61
CA ILE A 42 -6.51 10.32 -3.43
C ILE A 42 -6.95 8.92 -2.97
N SER A 43 -8.03 8.84 -2.18
CA SER A 43 -8.62 7.55 -1.80
C SER A 43 -9.13 6.75 -3.01
N ALA A 44 -9.73 7.44 -3.99
CA ALA A 44 -10.20 6.82 -5.22
C ALA A 44 -9.03 6.35 -6.09
N THR A 45 -7.95 7.15 -6.17
CA THR A 45 -6.70 6.73 -6.84
C THR A 45 -6.13 5.47 -6.19
N SER A 46 -6.05 5.44 -4.85
CA SER A 46 -5.54 4.29 -4.08
C SER A 46 -6.35 3.01 -4.35
N LEU A 47 -7.68 3.13 -4.51
CA LEU A 47 -8.54 2.00 -4.88
C LEU A 47 -8.17 1.46 -6.27
N MET A 48 -7.98 2.35 -7.26
CA MET A 48 -7.56 1.97 -8.60
C MET A 48 -6.16 1.33 -8.61
N GLY A 49 -5.22 1.87 -7.82
CA GLY A 49 -3.88 1.31 -7.65
C GLY A 49 -3.90 -0.09 -7.05
N LEU A 50 -4.72 -0.34 -6.03
CA LEU A 50 -4.90 -1.68 -5.47
C LEU A 50 -5.44 -2.66 -6.52
N TRP A 51 -6.46 -2.26 -7.28
CA TRP A 51 -7.03 -3.11 -8.33
C TRP A 51 -6.01 -3.43 -9.43
N ALA A 52 -5.22 -2.44 -9.84
CA ALA A 52 -4.13 -2.65 -10.79
C ALA A 52 -3.11 -3.65 -10.25
N TYR A 53 -2.69 -3.52 -8.99
CA TYR A 53 -1.78 -4.46 -8.34
C TYR A 53 -2.34 -5.88 -8.28
N LEU A 54 -3.59 -6.05 -7.85
CA LEU A 54 -4.22 -7.37 -7.77
C LEU A 54 -4.32 -8.04 -9.13
N THR A 55 -4.67 -7.27 -10.16
CA THR A 55 -4.76 -7.75 -11.54
C THR A 55 -3.39 -8.18 -12.05
N LEU A 56 -2.38 -7.33 -11.90
CA LEU A 56 -1.00 -7.62 -12.31
C LEU A 56 -0.48 -8.88 -11.61
N ASN A 57 -0.65 -8.95 -10.29
CA ASN A 57 -0.18 -10.07 -9.49
C ASN A 57 -0.92 -11.38 -9.85
N TYR A 58 -2.24 -11.32 -10.10
CA TYR A 58 -3.02 -12.47 -10.53
C TYR A 58 -2.56 -13.00 -11.90
N LEU A 59 -2.39 -12.10 -12.87
CA LEU A 59 -1.90 -12.47 -14.20
C LEU A 59 -0.52 -13.12 -14.13
N ILE A 60 0.42 -12.49 -13.44
CA ILE A 60 1.81 -12.97 -13.39
C ILE A 60 1.93 -14.33 -12.66
N GLN A 61 1.20 -14.52 -11.56
CA GLN A 61 1.22 -15.80 -10.85
C GLN A 61 0.63 -16.96 -11.68
N GLY A 62 -0.14 -16.67 -12.74
CA GLY A 62 -0.62 -17.66 -13.70
C GLY A 62 0.45 -18.15 -14.69
N PHE A 63 1.52 -17.37 -14.92
CA PHE A 63 2.53 -17.67 -15.94
C PHE A 63 3.95 -17.87 -15.39
N LEU A 64 4.30 -17.23 -14.28
CA LEU A 64 5.66 -17.21 -13.74
C LEU A 64 5.75 -17.89 -12.38
N PRO A 65 6.87 -18.57 -12.07
CA PRO A 65 7.09 -19.14 -10.76
C PRO A 65 7.20 -18.04 -9.71
N ARG A 66 6.63 -18.30 -8.53
CA ARG A 66 6.57 -17.31 -7.44
C ARG A 66 7.92 -16.72 -7.07
N ALA A 67 8.96 -17.54 -6.98
CA ALA A 67 10.29 -17.06 -6.60
C ALA A 67 10.86 -16.03 -7.58
N PHE A 68 10.59 -16.21 -8.88
CA PHE A 68 11.00 -15.25 -9.91
C PHE A 68 10.21 -13.94 -9.77
N TRP A 69 8.90 -14.04 -9.55
CA TRP A 69 8.07 -12.85 -9.35
C TRP A 69 8.45 -12.06 -8.08
N ASP A 70 8.72 -12.74 -6.97
CA ASP A 70 9.20 -12.12 -5.74
C ASP A 70 10.55 -11.38 -5.98
N ALA A 71 11.44 -11.96 -6.79
CA ALA A 71 12.69 -11.30 -7.19
C ALA A 71 12.46 -10.06 -8.06
N VAL A 72 11.55 -10.13 -9.04
CA VAL A 72 11.17 -8.97 -9.87
C VAL A 72 10.59 -7.85 -9.01
N GLN A 73 9.73 -8.17 -8.04
CA GLN A 73 9.17 -7.17 -7.12
C GLN A 73 10.26 -6.44 -6.34
N LEU A 74 11.22 -7.18 -5.77
CA LEU A 74 12.35 -6.58 -5.05
C LEU A 74 13.25 -5.75 -5.97
N PHE A 75 13.50 -6.22 -7.18
CA PHE A 75 14.24 -5.45 -8.18
C PHE A 75 13.54 -4.12 -8.50
N LEU A 76 12.22 -4.14 -8.71
CA LEU A 76 11.43 -2.94 -8.96
C LEU A 76 11.44 -1.98 -7.76
N VAL A 77 11.42 -2.48 -6.52
CA VAL A 77 11.60 -1.63 -5.33
C VAL A 77 12.93 -0.89 -5.40
N VAL A 78 14.02 -1.57 -5.73
CA VAL A 78 15.35 -0.93 -5.84
C VAL A 78 15.35 0.12 -6.96
N VAL A 79 14.80 -0.21 -8.14
CA VAL A 79 14.71 0.72 -9.27
C VAL A 79 13.94 1.98 -8.88
N VAL A 80 12.78 1.84 -8.23
CA VAL A 80 11.95 2.97 -7.81
C VAL A 80 12.62 3.79 -6.70
N ALA A 81 13.33 3.14 -5.77
CA ALA A 81 14.08 3.84 -4.73
C ALA A 81 15.22 4.68 -5.31
N VAL A 82 15.93 4.14 -6.30
CA VAL A 82 16.98 4.88 -7.04
C VAL A 82 16.37 6.02 -7.86
N ASP A 83 15.26 5.78 -8.56
CA ASP A 83 14.55 6.81 -9.35
C ASP A 83 14.14 8.02 -8.51
N LEU A 84 13.54 7.78 -7.33
CA LEU A 84 13.15 8.82 -6.37
C LEU A 84 14.30 9.74 -5.97
N VAL A 85 15.53 9.24 -5.93
CA VAL A 85 16.71 10.05 -5.57
C VAL A 85 17.37 10.63 -6.81
N TYR A 86 17.83 9.75 -7.70
CA TYR A 86 18.73 10.10 -8.80
C TYR A 86 18.02 10.85 -9.92
N ALA A 87 16.88 10.33 -10.40
CA ALA A 87 16.16 10.95 -11.52
C ALA A 87 15.60 12.32 -11.11
N ARG A 88 15.12 12.45 -9.87
CA ARG A 88 14.66 13.76 -9.34
C ARG A 88 15.78 14.76 -9.17
N HIS A 89 16.93 14.34 -8.64
CA HIS A 89 18.08 15.23 -8.49
C HIS A 89 18.54 15.76 -9.85
N LEU A 90 18.60 14.90 -10.87
CA LEU A 90 18.90 15.29 -12.25
C LEU A 90 17.84 16.24 -12.84
N ALA A 91 16.55 15.93 -12.64
CA ALA A 91 15.45 16.77 -13.13
C ALA A 91 15.43 18.16 -12.50
N ALA A 92 15.99 18.30 -11.29
CA ALA A 92 16.19 19.59 -10.62
C ALA A 92 17.46 20.34 -11.05
N GLY A 93 18.14 19.87 -12.11
CA GLY A 93 19.34 20.51 -12.66
C GLY A 93 20.65 20.06 -12.01
N GLY A 94 20.62 19.06 -11.12
CA GLY A 94 21.81 18.50 -10.48
C GLY A 94 22.56 19.44 -9.54
N ALA A 95 22.02 20.64 -9.31
CA ALA A 95 22.61 21.67 -8.46
C ALA A 95 21.82 21.75 -7.14
N GLY A 96 22.43 21.33 -6.04
CA GLY A 96 21.83 21.36 -4.71
C GLY A 96 22.24 20.19 -3.82
N GLY A 97 21.79 20.20 -2.57
CA GLY A 97 21.98 19.08 -1.65
C GLY A 97 21.06 17.90 -1.98
N TRP A 98 21.52 16.67 -1.73
CA TRP A 98 20.78 15.45 -2.01
C TRP A 98 19.67 15.17 -0.97
N THR A 99 19.77 15.83 0.19
CA THR A 99 18.93 15.65 1.37
C THR A 99 17.42 15.60 1.09
N PRO A 100 16.78 16.57 0.39
CA PRO A 100 15.34 16.52 0.16
C PRO A 100 14.92 15.27 -0.62
N TYR A 101 15.67 14.87 -1.64
CA TYR A 101 15.37 13.70 -2.47
C TYR A 101 15.51 12.40 -1.70
N VAL A 102 16.55 12.31 -0.87
CA VAL A 102 16.75 11.17 0.04
C VAL A 102 15.59 11.07 1.05
N THR A 103 15.09 12.20 1.58
CA THR A 103 13.91 12.20 2.45
C THR A 103 12.66 11.69 1.74
N TYR A 104 12.41 12.15 0.50
CA TYR A 104 11.29 11.67 -0.32
C TYR A 104 11.36 10.17 -0.63
N ALA A 105 12.55 9.58 -0.67
CA ALA A 105 12.74 8.14 -0.85
C ALA A 105 12.63 7.36 0.48
N LEU A 106 13.31 7.80 1.53
CA LEU A 106 13.37 7.09 2.81
C LEU A 106 12.04 7.10 3.55
N PHE A 107 11.28 8.19 3.48
CA PHE A 107 9.99 8.29 4.16
C PHE A 107 9.00 7.17 3.74
N PRO A 108 8.63 7.02 2.46
CA PRO A 108 7.73 5.93 2.04
C PRO A 108 8.38 4.55 2.18
N LEU A 109 9.71 4.44 2.00
CA LEU A 109 10.43 3.16 2.12
C LEU A 109 10.36 2.60 3.55
N THR A 110 10.68 3.43 4.54
CA THR A 110 10.63 3.05 5.96
C THR A 110 9.21 2.73 6.40
N TRP A 111 8.22 3.52 5.99
CA TRP A 111 6.82 3.23 6.25
C TRP A 111 6.39 1.89 5.66
N ALA A 112 6.71 1.64 4.38
CA ALA A 112 6.36 0.40 3.70
C ALA A 112 7.01 -0.82 4.36
N LEU A 113 8.27 -0.72 4.82
CA LEU A 113 8.94 -1.79 5.56
C LEU A 113 8.20 -2.14 6.85
N VAL A 114 7.85 -1.14 7.65
CA VAL A 114 7.15 -1.33 8.94
C VAL A 114 5.76 -1.92 8.71
N ALA A 115 4.97 -1.34 7.81
CA ALA A 115 3.60 -1.77 7.55
C ALA A 115 3.54 -3.15 6.90
N ALA A 116 4.44 -3.46 5.95
CA ALA A 116 4.55 -4.79 5.36
C ALA A 116 5.06 -5.83 6.37
N GLY A 117 5.99 -5.45 7.25
CA GLY A 117 6.44 -6.28 8.36
C GLY A 117 5.30 -6.63 9.31
N ALA A 118 4.54 -5.64 9.76
CA ALA A 118 3.34 -5.83 10.57
C ALA A 118 2.31 -6.73 9.86
N ARG A 119 2.15 -6.57 8.54
CA ARG A 119 1.30 -7.46 7.74
C ARG A 119 1.81 -8.90 7.70
N ALA A 120 3.12 -9.10 7.60
CA ALA A 120 3.76 -10.42 7.57
C ALA A 120 3.61 -11.15 8.91
N LEU A 121 3.65 -10.44 10.05
CA LEU A 121 3.37 -11.01 11.37
C LEU A 121 1.95 -11.59 11.45
N ILE A 122 0.99 -10.98 10.76
CA ILE A 122 -0.43 -11.37 10.79
C ILE A 122 -0.78 -12.44 9.73
N SER A 123 -0.07 -12.46 8.59
CA SER A 123 -0.44 -13.28 7.41
C SER A 123 0.61 -14.30 6.99
N GLY A 124 1.73 -14.37 7.72
CA GLY A 124 2.90 -15.17 7.40
C GLY A 124 3.93 -14.41 6.58
N ILE A 125 5.20 -14.83 6.70
CA ILE A 125 6.37 -14.19 6.07
C ILE A 125 6.24 -14.06 4.55
N ARG A 126 5.54 -15.00 3.92
CA ARG A 126 5.25 -15.02 2.47
C ARG A 126 4.41 -13.83 1.98
N ALA A 127 3.76 -13.09 2.88
CA ALA A 127 3.01 -11.88 2.55
C ALA A 127 3.86 -10.60 2.61
N PHE A 128 5.12 -10.67 3.07
CA PHE A 128 5.99 -9.51 3.22
C PHE A 128 6.34 -8.88 1.87
N ILE A 129 6.96 -9.63 0.95
CA ILE A 129 7.44 -9.11 -0.33
C ILE A 129 6.30 -8.48 -1.14
N PRO A 130 5.15 -9.16 -1.33
CA PRO A 130 4.04 -8.57 -2.10
C PRO A 130 3.42 -7.34 -1.41
N GLY A 131 3.36 -7.34 -0.07
CA GLY A 131 2.88 -6.18 0.70
C GLY A 131 3.83 -4.99 0.62
N PHE A 132 5.14 -5.24 0.72
CA PHE A 132 6.16 -4.21 0.65
C PHE A 132 6.24 -3.58 -0.74
N PHE A 133 6.22 -4.41 -1.79
CA PHE A 133 6.18 -3.96 -3.16
C PHE A 133 4.95 -3.08 -3.44
N TYR A 134 3.75 -3.51 -3.05
CA TYR A 134 2.55 -2.68 -3.20
C TYR A 134 2.67 -1.36 -2.44
N LEU A 135 3.04 -1.39 -1.16
CA LEU A 135 3.11 -0.17 -0.35
C LEU A 135 4.17 0.82 -0.81
N PHE A 136 5.28 0.35 -1.37
CA PHE A 136 6.33 1.23 -1.85
C PHE A 136 6.14 1.59 -3.32
N VAL A 137 6.20 0.63 -4.23
CA VAL A 137 6.23 0.87 -5.68
C VAL A 137 4.91 1.48 -6.17
N PHE A 138 3.76 0.90 -5.82
CA PHE A 138 2.48 1.45 -6.30
C PHE A 138 2.22 2.83 -5.71
N THR A 139 2.47 3.02 -4.41
CA THR A 139 2.35 4.35 -3.79
C THR A 139 3.20 5.40 -4.48
N VAL A 140 4.46 5.09 -4.83
CA VAL A 140 5.35 6.05 -5.49
C VAL A 140 4.89 6.34 -6.92
N VAL A 141 4.42 5.33 -7.65
CA VAL A 141 3.84 5.51 -9.00
C VAL A 141 2.59 6.38 -8.94
N GLU A 142 1.72 6.19 -7.95
CA GLU A 142 0.54 7.03 -7.73
C GLU A 142 0.92 8.45 -7.28
N TRP A 143 2.02 8.58 -6.54
CA TRP A 143 2.53 9.85 -6.10
C TRP A 143 3.26 10.63 -7.20
N PHE A 144 3.65 9.94 -8.28
CA PHE A 144 4.43 10.49 -9.39
C PHE A 144 3.89 11.81 -9.96
N PRO A 145 2.58 12.02 -10.17
CA PRO A 145 2.06 13.30 -10.68
C PRO A 145 2.34 14.47 -9.73
N ALA A 146 2.14 14.29 -8.42
CA ALA A 146 2.44 15.32 -7.42
C ALA A 146 3.94 15.55 -7.28
N LEU A 147 4.69 14.46 -7.33
CA LEU A 147 6.14 14.45 -7.40
C LEU A 147 6.66 15.23 -8.63
N LYS A 148 5.96 15.21 -9.77
CA LYS A 148 6.34 16.00 -10.95
C LYS A 148 5.96 17.48 -10.83
N ALA A 149 4.89 17.79 -10.10
CA ALA A 149 4.45 19.17 -9.88
C ALA A 149 5.44 20.00 -9.04
N GLY A 150 6.28 19.35 -8.22
CA GLY A 150 7.39 20.00 -7.53
C GLY A 150 7.77 19.34 -6.21
N THR A 151 8.59 20.05 -5.44
CA THR A 151 9.02 19.66 -4.09
C THR A 151 8.49 20.67 -3.08
N GLY A 152 7.75 20.20 -2.09
CA GLY A 152 7.18 21.05 -1.04
C GLY A 152 6.17 20.31 -0.16
N MET A 153 5.53 21.07 0.74
CA MET A 153 4.51 20.54 1.65
C MET A 153 3.29 19.94 0.93
N PRO A 154 2.73 20.53 -0.14
CA PRO A 154 1.60 19.91 -0.84
C PRO A 154 1.94 18.54 -1.44
N THR A 155 3.15 18.40 -2.00
CA THR A 155 3.65 17.11 -2.50
C THR A 155 3.73 16.09 -1.37
N LEU A 156 4.33 16.45 -0.23
CA LEU A 156 4.42 15.59 0.96
C LEU A 156 3.04 15.20 1.50
N GLN A 157 2.10 16.14 1.56
CA GLN A 157 0.73 15.90 2.00
C GLN A 157 0.06 14.79 1.17
N ILE A 158 0.17 14.87 -0.16
CA ILE A 158 -0.38 13.84 -1.06
C ILE A 158 0.28 12.48 -0.79
N GLY A 159 1.61 12.44 -0.62
CA GLY A 159 2.35 11.21 -0.32
C GLY A 159 1.93 10.58 1.01
N ILE A 160 1.73 11.38 2.05
CA ILE A 160 1.25 10.92 3.37
C ILE A 160 -0.15 10.30 3.23
N VAL A 161 -1.07 10.99 2.55
CA VAL A 161 -2.44 10.48 2.37
C VAL A 161 -2.45 9.18 1.57
N LEU A 162 -1.64 9.09 0.49
CA LEU A 162 -1.48 7.86 -0.28
C LEU A 162 -0.97 6.70 0.58
N LEU A 163 0.07 6.92 1.40
CA LEU A 163 0.60 5.88 2.30
C LEU A 163 -0.46 5.40 3.29
N VAL A 164 -1.22 6.33 3.89
CA VAL A 164 -2.30 5.97 4.83
C VAL A 164 -3.39 5.16 4.13
N CYS A 165 -3.84 5.59 2.95
CA CYS A 165 -4.88 4.91 2.18
C CYS A 165 -4.41 3.52 1.72
N ASN A 166 -3.25 3.41 1.08
CA ASN A 166 -2.70 2.14 0.60
C ASN A 166 -2.39 1.18 1.75
N THR A 167 -1.93 1.69 2.89
CA THR A 167 -1.76 0.87 4.11
C THR A 167 -3.11 0.34 4.58
N TYR A 168 -4.12 1.20 4.69
CA TYR A 168 -5.46 0.77 5.07
C TYR A 168 -5.99 -0.34 4.13
N LEU A 169 -5.86 -0.13 2.82
CA LEU A 169 -6.27 -1.09 1.79
C LEU A 169 -5.55 -2.44 1.91
N LEU A 170 -4.22 -2.44 2.10
CA LEU A 170 -3.45 -3.66 2.33
C LEU A 170 -4.02 -4.43 3.52
N PHE A 171 -4.29 -3.76 4.63
CA PHE A 171 -4.77 -4.40 5.86
C PHE A 171 -6.20 -4.92 5.71
N VAL A 172 -7.11 -4.11 5.18
CA VAL A 172 -8.53 -4.45 5.09
C VAL A 172 -8.79 -5.58 4.08
N LEU A 173 -7.99 -5.69 3.01
CA LEU A 173 -8.16 -6.74 2.00
C LEU A 173 -8.14 -8.14 2.63
N ARG A 174 -7.23 -8.41 3.57
CA ARG A 174 -7.19 -9.70 4.31
C ARG A 174 -8.47 -9.96 5.08
N ARG A 175 -9.04 -8.94 5.72
CA ARG A 175 -10.29 -9.12 6.49
C ARG A 175 -11.43 -9.54 5.57
N LEU A 176 -11.44 -9.03 4.33
CA LEU A 176 -12.47 -9.34 3.35
C LEU A 176 -12.27 -10.69 2.67
N THR A 177 -11.03 -11.18 2.57
CA THR A 177 -10.68 -12.47 1.93
C THR A 177 -10.52 -13.63 2.92
N ALA A 178 -10.42 -13.36 4.22
CA ALA A 178 -10.46 -14.39 5.24
C ALA A 178 -11.86 -15.05 5.24
N HIS A 179 -11.94 -16.30 4.79
CA HIS A 179 -13.13 -17.11 5.01
C HIS A 179 -13.18 -17.53 6.48
N PRO A 180 -14.35 -17.43 7.15
CA PRO A 180 -14.54 -18.07 8.45
C PRO A 180 -14.27 -19.57 8.26
N VAL A 181 -13.33 -20.12 9.02
CA VAL A 181 -13.17 -21.58 9.11
C VAL A 181 -14.50 -22.09 9.65
N ALA A 182 -15.25 -22.84 8.83
CA ALA A 182 -16.47 -23.47 9.30
C ALA A 182 -16.10 -24.38 10.48
N PRO A 183 -16.85 -24.35 11.60
CA PRO A 183 -16.59 -25.26 12.70
C PRO A 183 -16.60 -26.70 12.16
N SER A 184 -15.55 -27.47 12.49
CA SER A 184 -15.48 -28.89 12.20
C SER A 184 -16.80 -29.54 12.65
N LYS A 185 -17.56 -30.09 11.70
CA LYS A 185 -18.73 -30.92 12.01
C LYS A 185 -18.36 -32.33 12.43
N ASP A 186 -17.09 -32.60 12.75
CA ASP A 186 -16.67 -33.90 13.26
C ASP A 186 -16.50 -33.84 14.78
N GLY A 187 -17.64 -33.98 15.48
CA GLY A 187 -17.70 -34.30 16.90
C GLY A 187 -17.88 -35.81 17.12
N ARG A 188 -17.41 -36.67 16.20
CA ARG A 188 -17.61 -38.11 16.34
C ARG A 188 -16.48 -38.90 15.68
N ARG A 189 -15.36 -39.07 16.40
CA ARG A 189 -14.57 -40.33 16.42
C ARG A 189 -13.39 -40.33 17.42
N ASP A 190 -13.68 -40.13 18.70
CA ASP A 190 -12.78 -40.56 19.79
C ASP A 190 -13.44 -41.68 20.61
N VAL A 191 -13.77 -42.79 19.96
CA VAL A 191 -13.98 -44.08 20.64
C VAL A 191 -13.30 -45.15 19.80
N GLN A 192 -12.00 -45.29 20.00
CA GLN A 192 -11.32 -46.55 19.73
C GLN A 192 -11.43 -47.36 21.04
N PRO A 193 -12.21 -48.44 21.10
CA PRO A 193 -12.15 -49.33 22.25
C PRO A 193 -10.83 -50.11 22.16
N ASP A 194 -10.12 -50.11 23.28
CA ASP A 194 -8.98 -50.97 23.58
C ASP A 194 -9.28 -52.45 23.23
N PRO A 195 -8.52 -53.07 22.31
CA PRO A 195 -8.42 -54.51 22.23
C PRO A 195 -7.09 -54.95 22.86
N ARG A 196 -7.20 -55.42 24.10
CA ARG A 196 -6.42 -56.48 24.75
C ARG A 196 -5.18 -56.98 24.01
#